data_AF-A0A7X0KSZ0-F1
#
_entry.id   AF-A0A7X0KSZ0-F1
#
_cell.length_a   1.000
_cell.length_b   1.000
_cell.length_c   1.000
_cell.angle_alpha   90.00
_cell.angle_beta   90.00
_cell.angle_gamma   90.00
#
_symmetry.space_group_name_H-M   'P 1'
#
loop_
_entity.id
_entity.type
_entity.pdbx_description
1 polymer ?
#
loop_
_entity_poly.entity_id
_entity_poly.type
_entity_poly.pdbx_seq_one_letter_code
_entity_poly.pdbx_strand_id
1 'polypeptide(L)'
;MHVDITHHVDASEPDDADGYYYAYTLYRFSDGHNQLVARSYDDEADQAHFLSIEVGGRARTMTDADLRHPLLLAAAAYLGEAGKRRLRWLSGRGDGYEPLPGQPTIGPAEVP
;
A
#
# COMPACT_ATOMS: atom_id res chain seq x y z
N MET A 1 2.11 -10.47 14.38
CA MET A 1 2.24 -9.99 13.00
C MET A 1 3.72 -9.75 12.73
N HIS A 2 4.25 -10.37 11.68
CA HIS A 2 5.60 -10.12 11.15
C HIS A 2 5.51 -9.10 10.01
N VAL A 3 6.58 -8.32 9.83
CA VAL A 3 6.69 -7.31 8.77
C VAL A 3 8.03 -7.43 8.08
N ASP A 4 8.00 -7.68 6.78
CA ASP A 4 9.16 -7.54 5.90
C ASP A 4 9.07 -6.21 5.13
N ILE A 5 10.14 -5.43 5.15
CA ILE A 5 10.22 -4.12 4.52
C ILE A 5 11.33 -4.14 3.48
N THR A 6 11.01 -3.76 2.25
CA THR A 6 11.99 -3.66 1.16
C THR A 6 11.82 -2.32 0.45
N HIS A 7 12.92 -1.59 0.27
CA HIS A 7 12.97 -0.36 -0.54
C HIS A 7 13.35 -0.70 -1.98
N HIS A 8 12.66 -0.08 -2.93
CA HIS A 8 12.81 -0.31 -4.36
C HIS A 8 12.98 1.04 -5.04
N VAL A 9 13.91 1.09 -6.01
CA VAL A 9 14.11 2.22 -6.89
C VAL A 9 14.03 1.68 -8.32
N ASP A 10 13.11 2.24 -9.10
CA ASP A 10 12.94 1.94 -10.51
C ASP A 10 13.20 3.23 -11.29
N ALA A 11 14.19 3.20 -12.18
CA ALA A 11 14.60 4.35 -12.96
C ALA A 11 14.96 3.91 -14.37
N SER A 12 14.71 4.80 -15.34
CA SER A 12 15.15 4.60 -16.72
C SER A 12 16.68 4.57 -16.82
N GLU A 13 17.16 4.19 -18.00
CA GLU A 13 18.60 4.28 -18.28
C GLU A 13 19.08 5.75 -18.23
N PRO A 14 20.36 6.00 -17.88
CA PRO A 14 20.88 7.35 -17.67
C PRO A 14 20.89 8.25 -18.90
N ASP A 15 20.76 7.68 -20.10
CA ASP A 15 20.75 8.39 -21.39
C ASP A 15 19.35 8.64 -21.95
N ASP A 16 18.30 8.27 -21.21
CA ASP A 16 16.93 8.56 -21.56
C ASP A 16 16.57 10.02 -21.24
N ALA A 17 16.33 10.82 -22.27
CA ALA A 17 16.03 12.24 -22.15
C ALA A 17 14.69 12.50 -21.44
N ASP A 18 13.75 11.55 -21.51
CA ASP A 18 12.45 11.57 -20.83
C ASP A 18 12.44 10.60 -19.62
N GLY A 19 13.62 10.40 -19.03
CA GLY A 19 13.84 9.38 -18.01
C GLY A 19 12.88 9.47 -16.81
N TYR A 20 12.51 8.31 -16.28
CA TYR A 20 11.63 8.20 -15.12
C TYR A 20 12.42 7.78 -13.88
N TYR A 21 11.95 8.21 -12.71
CA TYR A 21 12.49 7.80 -11.42
C TYR A 21 11.34 7.63 -10.43
N TYR A 22 11.18 6.43 -9.89
CA TYR A 22 10.20 6.13 -8.85
C TYR A 22 10.83 5.28 -7.75
N ALA A 23 10.76 5.78 -6.52
CA ALA A 23 11.20 5.06 -5.35
C ALA A 23 10.02 4.75 -4.44
N TYR A 24 9.97 3.51 -3.93
CA TYR A 24 8.90 3.06 -3.07
C TYR A 24 9.35 1.99 -2.09
N THR A 25 8.67 1.96 -0.94
CA THR A 25 8.81 0.93 0.07
C THR A 25 7.64 -0.04 -0.01
N LEU A 26 7.93 -1.33 -0.11
CA LEU A 26 6.95 -2.41 0.06
C LEU A 26 6.99 -2.95 1.49
N TYR A 27 5.81 -3.04 2.09
CA TYR A 27 5.56 -3.68 3.38
C TYR A 27 4.80 -4.98 3.13
N ARG A 28 5.33 -6.09 3.63
CA ARG A 28 4.66 -7.40 3.60
C ARG A 28 4.35 -7.79 5.04
N PHE A 29 3.07 -7.74 5.39
CA PHE A 29 2.56 -8.12 6.69
C PHE A 29 2.12 -9.58 6.66
N SER A 30 2.49 -10.37 7.66
CA SER A 30 2.06 -11.76 7.80
C SER A 30 1.63 -12.10 9.22
N ASP A 31 0.59 -12.91 9.35
CA ASP A 31 0.19 -13.57 10.61
C ASP A 31 0.51 -15.08 10.62
N GLY A 32 1.28 -15.56 9.64
CA GLY A 32 1.63 -16.97 9.45
C GLY A 32 0.65 -17.75 8.56
N HIS A 33 -0.58 -17.26 8.37
CA HIS A 33 -1.59 -17.89 7.51
C HIS A 33 -2.03 -16.99 6.35
N ASN A 34 -2.05 -15.68 6.59
CA ASN A 34 -2.43 -14.66 5.65
C ASN A 34 -1.27 -13.71 5.43
N GLN A 35 -1.22 -13.13 4.24
CA GLN A 35 -0.24 -12.11 3.89
C GLN A 35 -0.94 -10.90 3.28
N LEU A 36 -0.50 -9.71 3.65
CA LEU A 36 -1.02 -8.45 3.14
C LEU A 36 0.13 -7.60 2.63
N VAL A 37 -0.03 -7.01 1.45
CA VAL A 37 1.01 -6.19 0.83
C VAL A 37 0.55 -4.73 0.80
N ALA A 38 1.41 -3.82 1.27
CA ALA A 38 1.23 -2.39 1.13
C ALA A 38 2.45 -1.74 0.46
N ARG A 39 2.21 -0.61 -0.21
CA ARG A 39 3.25 0.21 -0.86
C ARG A 39 3.16 1.66 -0.40
N SER A 40 4.29 2.30 -0.16
CA SER A 40 4.42 3.73 0.12
C SER A 40 5.47 4.30 -0.83
N TYR A 41 5.16 5.39 -1.52
CA TYR A 41 6.12 6.07 -2.37
C TYR A 41 6.92 7.08 -1.56
N ASP A 42 8.16 7.36 -1.99
CA ASP A 42 9.06 8.24 -1.25
C ASP A 42 8.64 9.72 -1.37
N ASP A 43 8.06 10.12 -2.50
CA ASP A 43 7.48 11.45 -2.75
C ASP A 43 6.16 11.68 -1.99
N GLU A 44 5.45 10.61 -1.68
CA GLU A 44 4.22 10.59 -0.89
C GLU A 44 4.42 9.83 0.43
N ALA A 45 5.46 10.21 1.18
CA ALA A 45 5.92 9.48 2.36
C ALA A 45 4.89 9.35 3.51
N ASP A 46 3.84 10.16 3.55
CA ASP A 46 2.75 10.03 4.52
C ASP A 46 1.60 9.12 4.05
N GLN A 47 1.67 8.59 2.82
CA GLN A 47 0.68 7.70 2.24
C GLN A 47 1.17 6.24 2.21
N ALA A 48 0.21 5.31 2.34
CA ALA A 48 0.44 3.91 2.00
C ALA A 48 -0.83 3.28 1.41
N HIS A 49 -0.61 2.37 0.46
CA HIS A 49 -1.65 1.73 -0.33
C HIS A 49 -1.58 0.22 -0.17
N PHE A 50 -2.62 -0.39 0.38
CA PHE A 50 -2.77 -1.84 0.41
C PHE A 50 -3.12 -2.34 -1.00
N LEU A 51 -2.37 -3.32 -1.51
CA LEU A 51 -2.45 -3.77 -2.90
C LEU A 51 -3.21 -5.08 -3.04
N SER A 52 -2.95 -6.03 -2.16
CA SER A 52 -3.48 -7.39 -2.25
C SER A 52 -3.44 -8.10 -0.89
N ILE A 53 -4.29 -9.10 -0.76
CA ILE A 53 -4.27 -10.04 0.37
C ILE A 53 -4.15 -11.47 -0.15
N GLU A 54 -3.36 -12.28 0.54
CA GLU A 54 -3.29 -13.73 0.40
C GLU A 54 -3.99 -14.38 1.59
N VAL A 55 -4.98 -15.21 1.33
CA VAL A 55 -5.72 -15.97 2.34
C VAL A 55 -5.74 -17.43 1.90
N GLY A 56 -5.27 -18.33 2.77
CA GLY A 56 -5.21 -19.76 2.45
C GLY A 56 -4.31 -20.09 1.26
N GLY A 57 -3.19 -19.38 1.11
CA GLY A 57 -2.22 -19.62 0.04
C GLY A 57 -2.60 -19.06 -1.33
N ARG A 58 -3.68 -18.26 -1.42
CA ARG A 58 -4.13 -17.66 -2.68
C ARG A 58 -4.17 -16.14 -2.58
N ALA A 59 -3.27 -15.49 -3.33
CA ALA A 59 -3.28 -14.05 -3.51
C ALA A 59 -4.49 -13.61 -4.34
N ARG A 60 -5.15 -12.52 -3.92
CA ARG A 60 -6.24 -11.88 -4.63
C ARG A 60 -6.32 -10.38 -4.32
N THR A 61 -7.07 -9.66 -5.15
CA THR A 61 -7.51 -8.31 -4.83
C THR A 61 -8.33 -8.32 -3.54
N MET A 62 -8.17 -7.26 -2.77
CA MET A 62 -8.96 -7.04 -1.56
C MET A 62 -10.43 -6.80 -1.89
N THR A 63 -11.28 -7.05 -0.92
CA THR A 63 -12.72 -6.82 -0.95
C THR A 63 -13.15 -6.09 0.32
N ASP A 64 -14.38 -5.58 0.36
CA ASP A 64 -14.88 -4.89 1.56
C ASP A 64 -14.88 -5.78 2.82
N ALA A 65 -14.97 -7.10 2.67
CA ALA A 65 -14.87 -8.03 3.79
C ALA A 65 -13.49 -7.97 4.47
N ASP A 66 -12.43 -7.71 3.70
CA ASP A 66 -11.06 -7.64 4.19
C ASP A 66 -10.80 -6.37 5.00
N LEU A 67 -11.65 -5.34 4.88
CA LEU A 67 -11.58 -4.11 5.67
C LEU A 67 -11.72 -4.35 7.18
N ARG A 68 -12.31 -5.48 7.55
CA ARG A 68 -12.45 -5.93 8.94
C ARG A 68 -11.48 -7.05 9.30
N HIS A 69 -10.57 -7.42 8.40
CA HIS A 69 -9.63 -8.52 8.63
C HIS A 69 -8.62 -8.12 9.73
N PRO A 70 -8.35 -8.97 10.73
CA PRO A 70 -7.43 -8.66 11.82
C PRO A 70 -6.03 -8.24 11.33
N LEU A 71 -5.50 -8.92 10.31
CA LEU A 71 -4.21 -8.56 9.70
C LEU A 71 -4.22 -7.16 9.09
N LEU A 72 -5.31 -6.72 8.46
CA LEU A 72 -5.41 -5.37 7.92
C LEU A 72 -5.43 -4.32 9.03
N LEU A 73 -6.21 -4.55 10.09
CA LEU A 73 -6.30 -3.63 11.22
C LEU A 73 -4.94 -3.47 11.91
N ALA A 74 -4.22 -4.57 12.12
CA ALA A 74 -2.88 -4.56 12.69
C ALA A 74 -1.86 -3.87 11.77
N ALA A 75 -1.94 -4.11 10.46
CA ALA A 75 -1.08 -3.45 9.48
C ALA A 75 -1.34 -1.94 9.39
N ALA A 76 -2.61 -1.52 9.43
CA ALA A 76 -3.00 -0.12 9.44
C ALA A 76 -2.48 0.60 10.69
N ALA A 77 -2.59 -0.03 11.87
CA ALA A 77 -2.01 0.51 13.10
C ALA A 77 -0.48 0.65 13.00
N TYR A 78 0.21 -0.38 12.51
CA TYR A 78 1.67 -0.33 12.30
C TYR A 78 2.09 0.81 11.36
N LEU A 79 1.40 0.96 10.23
CA LEU A 79 1.69 2.04 9.28
C LEU A 79 1.39 3.42 9.89
N GLY A 80 0.34 3.54 10.72
CA GLY A 80 0.05 4.75 11.48
C GLY A 80 1.18 5.16 12.43
N GLU A 81 1.70 4.22 13.21
CA GLU A 81 2.87 4.43 14.08
C GLU A 81 4.13 4.76 13.28
N ALA A 82 4.27 4.21 12.07
CA ALA A 82 5.32 4.55 11.12
C ALA A 82 5.11 5.91 10.41
N GLY A 83 4.09 6.67 10.79
CA GLY A 83 3.82 8.02 10.28
C GLY A 83 2.98 8.08 9.00
N LYS A 84 2.43 6.96 8.53
CA LYS A 84 1.54 6.92 7.37
C LYS A 84 0.13 7.33 7.80
N ARG A 85 -0.27 8.54 7.44
CA ARG A 85 -1.52 9.19 7.86
C ARG A 85 -2.66 9.02 6.87
N ARG A 86 -2.35 8.61 5.64
CA ARG A 86 -3.31 8.41 4.56
C ARG A 86 -3.20 6.98 4.04
N LEU A 87 -4.05 6.11 4.57
CA LEU A 87 -4.11 4.71 4.19
C LEU A 87 -5.24 4.46 3.20
N ARG A 88 -4.88 3.88 2.05
CA ARG A 88 -5.81 3.52 0.97
C ARG A 88 -5.68 2.04 0.63
N TRP A 89 -6.63 1.48 -0.09
CA TRP A 89 -6.60 0.10 -0.53
C TRP A 89 -7.07 -0.02 -1.98
N LEU A 90 -6.47 -0.94 -2.72
CA LEU A 90 -6.82 -1.25 -4.10
C LEU A 90 -8.11 -2.04 -4.12
N SER A 91 -9.23 -1.34 -4.28
CA SER A 91 -10.56 -1.94 -4.35
C SER A 91 -10.93 -2.44 -5.74
N GLY A 92 -10.21 -1.97 -6.77
CA GLY A 92 -10.52 -2.26 -8.17
C GLY A 92 -11.77 -1.54 -8.68
N ARG A 93 -12.29 -0.57 -7.92
CA ARG A 93 -13.46 0.26 -8.27
C ARG A 93 -13.02 1.70 -8.51
N GLY A 94 -13.78 2.45 -9.32
CA GLY A 94 -13.46 3.86 -9.63
C GLY A 94 -12.02 4.00 -10.16
N ASP A 95 -11.24 4.92 -9.59
CA ASP A 95 -9.82 5.13 -9.89
C ASP A 95 -8.90 4.02 -9.32
N GLY A 96 -9.47 2.93 -8.83
CA GLY A 96 -8.79 1.76 -8.30
C GLY A 96 -8.57 1.80 -6.78
N TYR A 97 -8.35 2.98 -6.18
CA TYR A 97 -8.02 3.12 -4.76
C TYR A 97 -9.04 3.90 -3.94
N GLU A 98 -9.48 3.31 -2.84
CA GLU A 98 -10.37 3.93 -1.86
C GLU A 98 -9.66 4.13 -0.51
N PRO A 99 -10.02 5.16 0.28
CA PRO A 99 -9.51 5.29 1.64
C PRO A 99 -9.98 4.13 2.52
N LEU A 100 -9.16 3.72 3.49
CA LEU A 100 -9.65 2.82 4.53
C LEU A 100 -10.74 3.51 5.38
N PRO A 101 -11.63 2.75 6.04
CA PRO A 101 -12.61 3.33 6.95
C PRO A 101 -11.95 4.26 8.00
N GLY A 102 -12.45 5.49 8.12
CA GLY A 102 -11.91 6.50 9.04
C GLY A 102 -10.67 7.26 8.53
N GLN A 103 -10.20 6.98 7.32
CA GLN A 103 -9.13 7.75 6.66
C GLN A 103 -9.72 8.87 5.81
N PRO A 104 -8.98 9.99 5.62
CA PRO A 104 -9.48 11.10 4.82
C PRO A 104 -9.63 10.71 3.35
N THR A 105 -10.75 11.13 2.74
CA THR A 105 -11.00 11.08 1.30
C THR A 105 -10.24 12.22 0.62
N ILE A 106 -8.91 12.22 0.63
CA ILE A 106 -8.18 13.18 -0.20
C ILE A 106 -8.26 12.68 -1.65
N GLY A 107 -8.62 13.59 -2.57
CA GLY A 107 -8.70 13.34 -4.01
C GLY A 107 -7.39 12.79 -4.60
N PRO A 108 -7.36 12.45 -5.90
CA PRO A 108 -6.11 12.03 -6.54
C PRO A 108 -5.02 13.05 -6.22
N ALA A 109 -3.79 12.57 -5.99
CA ALA A 109 -2.63 13.43 -5.88
C ALA A 109 -2.70 14.44 -7.03
N GLU A 110 -2.82 15.73 -6.72
CA GLU A 110 -2.64 16.76 -7.73
C GLU A 110 -1.24 16.53 -8.29
N VAL A 111 -1.21 16.07 -9.53
CA VAL A 111 0.00 16.00 -10.34
C VAL A 111 0.52 17.44 -10.41
N PRO A 112 1.80 17.70 -10.04
CA PRO A 112 2.37 19.04 -10.14
C PRO A 112 2.35 19.60 -11.56
#